data_AF-A0ABD4T4W3-F1
#
_entry.id   AF-A0ABD4T4W3-F1
#
_cell.length_a   1.000
_cell.length_b   1.000
_cell.length_c   1.000
_cell.angle_alpha   90.00
_cell.angle_beta   90.00
_cell.angle_gamma   90.00
#
_symmetry.space_group_name_H-M   'P 1'
#
loop_
_entity.id
_entity.type
_entity.pdbx_description
1 polymer ?
#
loop_
_entity_poly.entity_id
_entity_poly.type
_entity_poly.pdbx_seq_one_letter_code
_entity_poly.pdbx_strand_id
1 'polypeptide(L)'
;MTPLPGPNASSLLQGLGLFAFLWVAFGAFAQAVWLQWWLIPSRLVLWLPLAASCFPWFLATGLVQQAATGRQRFLWWLGQTGALIGGLLLTVVILPQLGFVFILLPLFPLILAILSLVNRSVNLAWAYGVGAALFWGWLLAAGFPLSV
;
A
#
# COMPACT_ATOMS: atom_id res chain seq x y z
N MET A 1 3.04 0.30 28.83
CA MET A 1 2.61 -0.09 27.46
C MET A 1 1.16 0.37 27.31
N THR A 2 0.89 1.35 26.44
CA THR A 2 -0.49 1.79 26.17
C THR A 2 -1.21 0.69 25.40
N PRO A 3 -2.46 0.32 25.77
CA PRO A 3 -3.22 -0.69 25.03
C PRO A 3 -3.36 -0.26 23.56
N LEU A 4 -3.18 -1.22 22.65
CA LEU A 4 -3.41 -1.01 21.23
C LEU A 4 -4.87 -0.55 21.05
N PRO A 5 -5.13 0.56 20.35
CA PRO A 5 -6.49 0.97 20.03
C PRO A 5 -7.18 -0.21 19.33
N GLY A 6 -8.33 -0.65 19.84
CA GLY A 6 -9.10 -1.73 19.21
C GLY A 6 -9.66 -1.31 17.85
N PRO A 7 -10.04 -2.27 16.99
CA PRO A 7 -10.74 -1.97 15.76
C PRO A 7 -12.07 -1.27 16.10
N ASN A 8 -12.25 -0.05 15.60
CA ASN A 8 -13.51 0.69 15.70
C ASN A 8 -14.21 0.63 14.34
N ALA A 9 -15.51 0.32 14.33
CA ALA A 9 -16.33 0.28 13.10
C ALA A 9 -16.24 1.60 12.31
N SER A 10 -16.19 2.74 13.00
CA SER A 10 -15.99 4.05 12.36
C SER A 10 -14.62 4.16 11.68
N SER A 11 -13.56 3.66 12.30
CA SER A 11 -12.21 3.65 11.72
C SER A 11 -12.12 2.72 10.51
N LEU A 12 -12.81 1.57 10.53
CA LEU A 12 -12.88 0.67 9.38
C LEU A 12 -13.61 1.34 8.21
N LEU A 13 -14.73 2.01 8.48
CA LEU A 13 -15.48 2.75 7.46
C LEU A 13 -14.63 3.89 6.85
N GLN A 14 -13.90 4.62 7.69
CA GLN A 14 -12.94 5.63 7.23
C GLN A 14 -11.81 5.02 6.39
N GLY A 15 -11.36 3.81 6.74
CA GLY A 15 -10.38 3.08 5.93
C GLY A 15 -10.92 2.68 4.56
N LEU A 16 -12.18 2.24 4.48
CA LEU A 16 -12.86 2.00 3.20
C LEU A 16 -13.02 3.29 2.38
N GLY A 17 -13.37 4.40 3.03
CA GLY A 17 -13.43 5.72 2.41
C GLY A 17 -12.07 6.18 1.89
N LEU A 18 -11.00 5.96 2.66
CA LEU A 18 -9.63 6.25 2.25
C LEU A 18 -9.21 5.41 1.04
N PHE A 19 -9.52 4.11 1.07
CA PHE A 19 -9.29 3.24 -0.08
C PHE A 19 -10.02 3.76 -1.31
N ALA A 20 -11.32 4.05 -1.22
CA ALA A 20 -12.11 4.56 -2.34
C ALA A 20 -11.52 5.86 -2.90
N PHE A 21 -11.10 6.78 -2.03
CA PHE A 21 -10.44 8.02 -2.44
C PHE A 21 -9.12 7.77 -3.18
N LEU A 22 -8.22 6.94 -2.63
CA LEU A 22 -6.94 6.62 -3.26
C LEU A 22 -7.14 5.84 -4.56
N TRP A 23 -8.08 4.89 -4.58
CA TRP A 23 -8.41 4.09 -5.75
C TRP A 23 -8.94 4.96 -6.91
N VAL A 24 -9.82 5.93 -6.63
CA VAL A 24 -10.29 6.87 -7.65
C VAL A 24 -9.17 7.80 -8.11
N ALA A 25 -8.39 8.36 -7.19
CA ALA A 25 -7.31 9.29 -7.52
C ALA A 25 -6.24 8.63 -8.42
N PHE A 26 -5.78 7.44 -8.05
CA PHE A 26 -4.80 6.71 -8.84
C PHE A 26 -5.43 6.06 -10.07
N GLY A 27 -6.65 5.53 -9.98
CA GLY A 27 -7.36 4.91 -11.10
C GLY A 27 -7.64 5.90 -12.23
N ALA A 28 -8.07 7.12 -11.90
CA ALA A 28 -8.24 8.20 -12.88
C ALA A 28 -6.92 8.58 -13.56
N PHE A 29 -5.81 8.62 -12.81
CA PHE A 29 -4.48 8.83 -13.40
C PHE A 29 -4.04 7.64 -14.26
N ALA A 30 -4.37 6.42 -13.83
CA ALA A 30 -4.04 5.18 -14.52
C ALA A 30 -4.73 5.08 -15.90
N GLN A 31 -5.97 5.61 -16.01
CA GLN A 31 -6.69 5.75 -17.28
C GLN A 31 -5.87 6.56 -18.32
N ALA A 32 -5.15 7.60 -17.88
CA ALA A 32 -4.32 8.42 -18.77
C ALA A 32 -3.07 7.69 -19.29
N VAL A 33 -2.59 6.68 -18.55
CA VAL A 33 -1.42 5.85 -18.89
C VAL A 33 -1.79 4.44 -19.32
N TRP A 34 -3.03 4.23 -19.80
CA TRP A 34 -3.52 2.98 -20.37
C TRP A 34 -3.53 1.76 -19.41
N LEU A 35 -3.56 1.99 -18.10
CA LEU A 35 -3.74 0.92 -17.13
C LEU A 35 -5.24 0.61 -16.94
N GLN A 36 -5.63 -0.65 -17.06
CA GLN A 36 -6.97 -1.11 -16.70
C GLN A 36 -7.13 -1.09 -15.17
N TRP A 37 -7.71 -0.01 -14.64
CA TRP A 37 -7.90 0.18 -13.20
C TRP A 37 -9.06 -0.65 -12.61
N TRP A 38 -9.95 -1.12 -13.48
CA TRP A 38 -10.96 -2.13 -13.15
C TRP A 38 -10.33 -3.53 -13.17
N LEU A 39 -10.41 -4.22 -12.04
CA LEU A 39 -9.86 -5.57 -11.93
C LEU A 39 -10.76 -6.58 -12.65
N ILE A 40 -10.16 -7.37 -13.54
CA ILE A 40 -10.77 -8.58 -14.14
C ILE A 40 -11.04 -9.60 -13.02
N PRO A 41 -12.08 -10.47 -13.10
CA PRO A 41 -12.43 -11.40 -12.02
C PRO A 41 -11.25 -12.20 -11.44
N SER A 42 -10.31 -12.67 -12.28
CA SER A 42 -9.10 -13.36 -11.84
C SER A 42 -8.21 -12.51 -10.92
N ARG A 43 -8.08 -11.21 -11.20
CA ARG A 43 -7.33 -10.25 -10.37
C ARG A 43 -8.09 -9.89 -9.09
N LEU A 44 -9.42 -9.87 -9.15
CA LEU A 44 -10.27 -9.54 -8.00
C LEU A 44 -10.19 -10.62 -6.92
N VAL A 45 -10.08 -11.90 -7.31
CA VAL A 45 -9.83 -13.02 -6.37
C VAL A 45 -8.49 -12.88 -5.67
N LEU A 46 -7.45 -12.40 -6.36
CA LEU A 46 -6.11 -12.20 -5.79
C LEU A 46 -6.01 -10.95 -4.93
N TRP A 47 -6.85 -9.94 -5.19
CA TRP A 47 -6.81 -8.65 -4.50
C TRP A 47 -6.98 -8.78 -2.98
N LEU A 48 -8.02 -9.49 -2.53
CA LEU A 48 -8.31 -9.62 -1.09
C LEU A 48 -7.21 -10.38 -0.33
N PRO A 49 -6.70 -11.53 -0.80
CA PRO A 49 -5.53 -12.18 -0.21
C PRO A 49 -4.31 -11.27 -0.14
N LEU A 50 -3.98 -10.55 -1.22
CA LEU A 50 -2.84 -9.62 -1.24
C LEU A 50 -3.01 -8.50 -0.20
N ALA A 51 -4.20 -7.89 -0.16
CA ALA A 51 -4.51 -6.87 0.82
C ALA A 51 -4.42 -7.42 2.26
N ALA A 52 -4.94 -8.62 2.51
CA ALA A 52 -4.86 -9.27 3.81
C ALA A 52 -3.41 -9.57 4.22
N SER A 53 -2.55 -10.00 3.29
CA SER A 53 -1.12 -10.22 3.56
C SER A 53 -0.37 -8.92 3.86
N CYS A 54 -0.74 -7.82 3.21
CA CYS A 54 -0.13 -6.51 3.44
C CYS A 54 -0.67 -5.79 4.69
N PHE A 55 -1.86 -6.18 5.17
CA PHE A 55 -2.54 -5.50 6.27
C PHE A 55 -1.71 -5.38 7.56
N PRO A 56 -1.05 -6.43 8.08
CA PRO A 56 -0.23 -6.32 9.29
C PRO A 56 0.88 -5.28 9.18
N TRP A 57 1.51 -5.20 8.01
CA TRP A 57 2.58 -4.23 7.75
C TRP A 57 2.07 -2.79 7.77
N PHE A 58 0.95 -2.52 7.08
CA PHE A 58 0.36 -1.18 7.05
C PHE A 58 -0.26 -0.77 8.38
N LEU A 59 -0.85 -1.71 9.13
CA LEU A 59 -1.33 -1.43 10.48
C LEU A 59 -0.17 -1.06 11.42
N ALA A 60 0.93 -1.84 11.40
CA ALA A 60 2.12 -1.55 12.18
C ALA A 60 2.71 -0.17 11.83
N THR A 61 2.74 0.15 10.54
CA THR A 61 3.15 1.47 10.02
C THR A 61 2.27 2.59 10.58
N GLY A 62 0.95 2.40 10.55
CA GLY A 62 -0.03 3.34 11.12
C GLY A 62 0.27 3.63 12.58
N LEU A 63 0.42 2.58 13.39
CA LEU A 63 0.69 2.67 14.82
C LEU A 63 2.01 3.39 15.13
N VAL A 64 3.10 3.02 14.45
CA VAL A 64 4.42 3.65 14.68
C VAL A 64 4.40 5.13 14.30
N GLN A 65 3.73 5.48 13.20
CA GLN A 65 3.76 6.84 12.71
C GLN A 65 2.79 7.80 13.42
N GLN A 66 1.72 7.31 14.05
CA GLN A 66 0.76 8.17 14.80
C GLN A 66 1.45 9.09 15.81
N ALA A 67 2.38 8.55 16.61
CA ALA A 67 3.12 9.31 17.62
C ALA A 67 4.47 9.87 17.10
N ALA A 68 4.80 9.66 15.82
CA ALA A 68 6.11 9.99 15.28
C ALA A 68 6.24 11.45 14.85
N THR A 69 7.38 12.05 15.20
CA THR A 69 7.83 13.36 14.69
C THR A 69 8.18 13.31 13.20
N GLY A 70 8.28 14.46 12.54
CA GLY A 70 8.59 14.54 11.10
C GLY A 70 9.86 13.78 10.70
N ARG A 71 10.93 13.89 11.51
CA ARG A 71 12.20 13.17 11.27
C ARG A 71 12.04 11.66 11.42
N GLN A 72 11.33 11.20 12.45
CA GLN A 72 11.07 9.77 12.66
C GLN A 72 10.23 9.19 11.52
N ARG A 73 9.25 9.94 11.00
CA ARG A 73 8.45 9.53 9.83
C ARG A 73 9.31 9.41 8.57
N PHE A 74 10.23 10.34 8.34
CA PHE A 74 11.15 10.28 7.21
C PHE A 74 12.09 9.07 7.30
N LEU A 75 12.68 8.82 8.47
CA LEU A 75 13.51 7.63 8.69
C LEU A 75 12.72 6.33 8.53
N TRP A 76 11.48 6.30 9.02
CA TRP A 76 10.58 5.17 8.83
C TRP A 76 10.27 4.95 7.35
N TRP A 77 9.93 6.01 6.62
CA TRP A 77 9.70 5.95 5.17
C TRP A 77 10.93 5.41 4.41
N LEU A 78 12.15 5.86 4.76
CA LEU A 78 13.38 5.32 4.20
C LEU A 78 13.53 3.82 4.50
N GLY A 79 13.28 3.41 5.74
CA GLY A 79 13.33 2.00 6.14
C GLY A 79 12.33 1.13 5.38
N GLN A 80 11.10 1.60 5.21
CA GLN A 80 10.08 0.90 4.42
C GLN A 80 10.44 0.80 2.95
N THR A 81 10.95 1.88 2.40
CA THR A 81 11.40 1.93 1.01
C THR A 81 12.55 0.95 0.80
N GLY A 82 13.53 0.93 1.70
CA GLY A 82 14.64 -0.02 1.66
C GLY A 82 14.19 -1.47 1.78
N ALA A 83 13.29 -1.78 2.73
CA ALA A 83 12.74 -3.12 2.90
C ALA A 83 11.96 -3.60 1.67
N LEU A 84 11.13 -2.73 1.08
CA LEU A 84 10.36 -3.04 -0.12
C LEU A 84 11.25 -3.24 -1.34
N ILE A 85 12.17 -2.32 -1.61
CA ILE A 85 13.11 -2.43 -2.74
C ILE A 85 13.98 -3.68 -2.57
N GLY A 86 14.54 -3.91 -1.38
CA GLY A 86 15.34 -5.10 -1.09
C GLY A 86 14.56 -6.40 -1.31
N GLY A 87 13.31 -6.47 -0.84
CA GLY A 87 12.43 -7.62 -1.05
C GLY A 87 12.07 -7.85 -2.52
N LEU A 88 11.85 -6.77 -3.28
CA LEU A 88 11.58 -6.87 -4.72
C LEU A 88 12.82 -7.30 -5.51
N LEU A 89 14.00 -6.76 -5.20
CA LEU A 89 15.26 -7.19 -5.80
C LEU A 89 15.53 -8.67 -5.53
N LEU A 90 15.34 -9.11 -4.29
CA LEU A 90 15.45 -10.53 -3.93
C LEU A 90 14.46 -11.39 -4.74
N THR A 91 13.22 -10.92 -4.90
CA THR A 91 12.20 -11.60 -5.70
C THR A 91 12.62 -11.71 -7.17
N VAL A 92 13.21 -10.67 -7.75
CA VAL A 92 13.70 -10.68 -9.14
C VAL A 92 14.89 -11.62 -9.32
N VAL A 93 15.77 -11.73 -8.32
CA VAL A 93 16.87 -12.71 -8.35
C VAL A 93 16.34 -14.14 -8.40
N ILE A 94 15.23 -14.43 -7.69
CA ILE A 94 14.59 -15.77 -7.67
C ILE A 94 13.74 -16.00 -8.93
N LEU A 95 13.06 -14.95 -9.43
CA LEU A 95 12.14 -15.00 -10.57
C LEU A 95 12.54 -13.93 -11.61
N PRO A 96 13.55 -14.21 -12.46
CA PRO A 96 14.11 -13.23 -13.40
C PRO A 96 13.08 -12.67 -14.41
N GLN A 97 12.04 -13.44 -14.69
CA GLN A 97 10.91 -13.04 -15.55
C GLN A 97 10.14 -11.81 -15.03
N LEU A 98 10.32 -11.43 -13.76
CA LEU A 98 9.73 -10.22 -13.16
C LEU A 98 10.61 -8.97 -13.35
N GLY A 99 11.56 -8.98 -14.29
CA GLY A 99 12.44 -7.83 -14.57
C GLY A 99 11.72 -6.52 -14.89
N PHE A 100 10.46 -6.54 -15.36
CA PHE A 100 9.66 -5.32 -15.54
C PHE A 100 9.47 -4.52 -14.24
N VAL A 101 9.57 -5.18 -13.07
CA VAL A 101 9.49 -4.53 -11.74
C VAL A 101 10.53 -3.43 -11.57
N PHE A 102 11.68 -3.50 -12.25
CA PHE A 102 12.68 -2.42 -12.24
C PHE A 102 12.11 -1.08 -12.71
N ILE A 103 11.14 -1.09 -13.63
CA ILE A 103 10.46 0.12 -14.12
C ILE A 103 9.56 0.71 -13.01
N LEU A 104 9.01 -0.15 -12.14
CA LEU A 104 8.15 0.25 -11.03
C LEU A 104 8.94 0.68 -9.77
N LEU A 105 10.21 0.28 -9.63
CA LEU A 105 11.02 0.59 -8.45
C LEU A 105 11.04 2.08 -8.06
N PRO A 106 11.15 3.05 -8.99
CA PRO A 106 11.13 4.47 -8.63
C PRO A 106 9.75 4.95 -8.14
N LEU A 107 8.67 4.28 -8.54
CA LEU A 107 7.30 4.64 -8.16
C LEU A 107 6.99 4.24 -6.71
N PHE A 108 7.51 3.11 -6.23
CA PHE A 108 7.22 2.63 -4.89
C PHE A 108 7.61 3.60 -3.76
N PRO A 109 8.82 4.20 -3.72
CA PRO A 109 9.16 5.24 -2.75
C PRO A 109 8.17 6.41 -2.75
N LEU A 110 7.73 6.85 -3.92
CA LEU A 110 6.78 7.95 -4.08
C LEU A 110 5.41 7.58 -3.53
N ILE A 111 4.91 6.39 -3.84
CA ILE A 111 3.63 5.90 -3.31
C ILE A 111 3.70 5.77 -1.79
N LEU A 112 4.79 5.19 -1.24
CA LEU A 112 4.98 5.10 0.20
C LEU A 112 5.10 6.48 0.87
N ALA A 113 5.69 7.48 0.20
CA ALA A 113 5.72 8.85 0.70
C ALA A 113 4.31 9.44 0.76
N ILE A 114 3.49 9.26 -0.28
CA ILE A 114 2.08 9.67 -0.30
C ILE A 114 1.31 8.99 0.84
N LEU A 115 1.48 7.68 1.03
CA LEU A 115 0.84 6.94 2.12
C LEU A 115 1.29 7.45 3.50
N SER A 116 2.57 7.78 3.67
CA SER A 116 3.09 8.39 4.91
C SER A 116 2.44 9.75 5.21
N LEU A 117 2.21 10.56 4.17
CA LEU A 117 1.49 11.84 4.28
C LEU A 117 0.01 11.62 4.60
N VAL A 118 -0.65 10.70 3.91
CA VAL A 118 -2.05 10.30 4.17
C VAL A 118 -2.22 9.86 5.63
N ASN A 119 -1.29 9.04 6.13
CA ASN A 119 -1.33 8.59 7.51
C ASN A 119 -1.23 9.75 8.52
N ARG A 120 -0.48 10.80 8.17
CA ARG A 120 -0.42 12.03 8.97
C ARG A 120 -1.78 12.73 9.02
N SER A 121 -2.48 12.83 7.90
CA SER A 121 -3.76 13.52 7.79
C SER A 121 -4.90 12.76 8.47
N VAL A 122 -4.94 11.43 8.31
CA VAL A 122 -6.00 10.58 8.90
C VAL A 122 -5.76 10.36 10.39
N ASN A 123 -4.49 10.20 10.81
CA ASN A 123 -4.06 9.99 12.19
C ASN A 123 -4.81 8.86 12.94
N LEU A 124 -5.38 7.90 12.23
CA LEU A 124 -6.09 6.74 12.76
C LEU A 124 -5.48 5.47 12.17
N ALA A 125 -4.73 4.72 12.98
CA ALA A 125 -3.95 3.56 12.53
C ALA A 125 -4.79 2.49 11.83
N TRP A 126 -6.00 2.22 12.32
CA TRP A 126 -6.90 1.25 11.69
C TRP A 126 -7.45 1.73 10.34
N ALA A 127 -7.83 3.00 10.24
CA ALA A 127 -8.31 3.57 8.98
C ALA A 127 -7.19 3.56 7.93
N TYR A 128 -5.98 4.01 8.32
CA TYR A 128 -4.80 3.94 7.47
C TYR A 128 -4.46 2.49 7.10
N GLY A 129 -4.40 1.58 8.07
CA GLY A 129 -4.03 0.18 7.85
C GLY A 129 -4.95 -0.52 6.85
N VAL A 130 -6.27 -0.37 7.01
CA VAL A 130 -7.25 -0.94 6.08
C VAL A 130 -7.15 -0.27 4.71
N GLY A 131 -7.18 1.06 4.66
CA GLY A 131 -7.20 1.80 3.41
C GLY A 131 -5.93 1.58 2.57
N ALA A 132 -4.76 1.67 3.21
CA ALA A 132 -3.47 1.45 2.58
C ALA A 132 -3.27 -0.01 2.15
N ALA A 133 -3.72 -0.98 2.94
CA ALA A 133 -3.62 -2.39 2.57
C ALA A 133 -4.52 -2.75 1.37
N LEU A 134 -5.77 -2.27 1.35
CA LEU A 134 -6.67 -2.45 0.22
C LEU A 134 -6.14 -1.78 -1.04
N PHE A 135 -5.63 -0.55 -0.91
CA PHE A 135 -5.05 0.19 -2.02
C PHE A 135 -3.79 -0.48 -2.56
N TRP A 136 -2.87 -0.88 -1.68
CA TRP A 136 -1.63 -1.55 -2.08
C TRP A 136 -1.89 -2.91 -2.70
N GLY A 137 -2.81 -3.69 -2.12
CA GLY A 137 -3.26 -4.95 -2.70
C GLY A 137 -3.85 -4.76 -4.10
N TRP A 138 -4.64 -3.70 -4.31
CA TRP A 138 -5.17 -3.35 -5.62
C TRP A 138 -4.04 -2.97 -6.59
N LEU A 139 -3.07 -2.18 -6.15
CA LEU A 139 -1.94 -1.74 -6.97
C LEU A 139 -1.07 -2.93 -7.41
N LEU A 140 -0.82 -3.89 -6.51
CA LEU A 140 -0.15 -5.15 -6.85
C LEU A 140 -0.98 -5.98 -7.84
N ALA A 141 -2.27 -6.14 -7.56
CA ALA A 141 -3.18 -6.89 -8.40
C ALA A 141 -3.42 -6.25 -9.77
N ALA A 142 -3.25 -4.94 -9.93
CA ALA A 142 -3.38 -4.22 -11.20
C ALA A 142 -2.06 -4.18 -11.97
N GLY A 143 -0.94 -3.96 -11.28
CA GLY A 143 0.36 -3.73 -11.90
C GLY A 143 1.13 -5.00 -12.27
N PHE A 144 0.97 -6.11 -11.53
CA PHE A 144 1.70 -7.34 -11.84
C PHE A 144 0.99 -8.14 -12.96
N PRO A 145 1.70 -8.63 -13.98
CA PRO A 145 1.12 -9.49 -15.00
C PRO A 145 0.67 -10.80 -14.35
N LEU A 146 -0.52 -11.26 -14.71
CA LEU A 146 -0.88 -12.65 -14.47
C LEU A 146 -0.10 -13.48 -15.48
N SER A 147 0.70 -14.43 -15.00
CA SER A 147 1.25 -15.46 -15.88
C SER A 147 0.06 -16.25 -16.43
N VAL A 148 -0.16 -16.13 -17.73
CA VAL A 148 -1.04 -17.01 -18.50
C VAL A 148 -0.23 -18.20 -18.97
#